data_AF-A0A973L742-F1
#
_entry.id   AF-A0A973L742-F1
#
_cell.length_a   1.000
_cell.length_b   1.000
_cell.length_c   1.000
_cell.angle_alpha   90.00
_cell.angle_beta   90.00
_cell.angle_gamma   90.00
#
_symmetry.space_group_name_H-M   'P 1'
#
loop_
_entity.id
_entity.type
_entity.pdbx_description
1 polymer ?
#
loop_
_entity_poly.entity_id
_entity_poly.type
_entity_poly.pdbx_seq_one_letter_code
_entity_poly.pdbx_strand_id
1 'polypeptide(L)'
;MMIGDCERVQTSWFRAQAEVLGGGSWEDGGLSWTDSSEGCYLMFPGELDAAAVRRGVEEARARGRASVGAWLNLGVDASVLGECGFERGWTIRWMAASLAAVAEGGDGGGGGDGRIELQSDTFDYSGEHADYRDLLALARREPQVAWYAAAYTQPAASDRPRRFAGRAWSYYDGGPHGIAGVFDMAVWPPFRRRGLGTGLLRTVCAAAQKAGASQVMLNA
;
A
#
# COMPACT_ATOMS: atom_id res chain seq x y z
N MET A 1 -16.27 1.33 10.64
CA MET A 1 -14.85 1.60 10.33
C MET A 1 -14.48 2.93 10.96
N MET A 2 -13.41 2.98 11.75
CA MET A 2 -12.89 4.21 12.35
C MET A 2 -11.62 4.65 11.62
N ILE A 3 -11.27 5.95 11.67
CA ILE A 3 -10.03 6.47 11.06
C ILE A 3 -8.80 5.74 11.63
N GLY A 4 -8.80 5.43 12.93
CA GLY A 4 -7.72 4.66 13.56
C GLY A 4 -7.53 3.25 12.98
N ASP A 5 -8.58 2.63 12.41
CA ASP A 5 -8.41 1.37 11.70
C ASP A 5 -7.64 1.57 10.38
N CYS A 6 -7.90 2.67 9.65
CA CYS A 6 -7.17 3.02 8.44
C CYS A 6 -5.68 3.28 8.74
N GLU A 7 -5.41 4.06 9.80
CA GLU A 7 -4.07 4.37 10.26
C GLU A 7 -3.29 3.10 10.67
N ARG A 8 -3.96 2.17 11.38
CA ARG A 8 -3.39 0.86 11.73
C ARG A 8 -3.01 0.07 10.48
N VAL A 9 -3.95 -0.12 9.56
CA VAL A 9 -3.72 -0.94 8.35
C VAL A 9 -2.62 -0.33 7.49
N GLN A 10 -2.57 1.00 7.34
CA GLN A 10 -1.47 1.65 6.63
C GLN A 10 -0.13 1.50 7.36
N THR A 11 -0.09 1.65 8.69
CA THR A 11 1.13 1.43 9.48
C THR A 11 1.63 -0.01 9.34
N SER A 12 0.72 -0.98 9.43
CA SER A 12 0.98 -2.40 9.29
C SER A 12 1.52 -2.73 7.88
N TRP A 13 0.95 -2.13 6.83
CA TRP A 13 1.46 -2.24 5.47
C TRP A 13 2.90 -1.74 5.33
N PHE A 14 3.20 -0.52 5.81
CA PHE A 14 4.54 0.06 5.73
C PHE A 14 5.58 -0.79 6.49
N ARG A 15 5.21 -1.32 7.67
CA ARG A 15 6.06 -2.24 8.43
C ARG A 15 6.34 -3.52 7.66
N ALA A 16 5.30 -4.14 7.08
CA ALA A 16 5.45 -5.36 6.29
C ALA A 16 6.36 -5.14 5.07
N GLN A 17 6.21 -4.01 4.36
CA GLN A 17 7.10 -3.65 3.25
C GLN A 17 8.55 -3.49 3.71
N ALA A 18 8.77 -2.74 4.78
CA ALA A 18 10.10 -2.53 5.35
C ALA A 18 10.78 -3.86 5.68
N GLU A 19 10.09 -4.78 6.36
CA GLU A 19 10.64 -6.09 6.72
C GLU A 19 11.07 -6.92 5.49
N VAL A 20 10.23 -6.96 4.45
CA VAL A 20 10.52 -7.76 3.25
C VAL A 20 11.66 -7.14 2.42
N LEU A 21 11.78 -5.82 2.41
CA LEU A 21 12.81 -5.10 1.66
C LEU A 21 14.10 -4.88 2.48
N GLY A 22 14.28 -5.59 3.60
CA GLY A 22 15.49 -5.54 4.42
C GLY A 22 15.66 -4.25 5.26
N GLY A 23 14.60 -3.46 5.38
CA GLY A 23 14.50 -2.34 6.31
C GLY A 23 13.99 -2.79 7.69
N GLY A 24 13.30 -1.90 8.39
CA GLY A 24 12.77 -2.21 9.72
C GLY A 24 11.80 -1.17 10.26
N SER A 25 11.41 -1.36 11.52
CA SER A 25 10.60 -0.38 12.26
C SER A 25 11.12 -0.26 13.68
N TRP A 26 10.95 0.91 14.28
CA TRP A 26 11.36 1.16 15.65
C TRP A 26 10.41 2.16 16.31
N GLU A 27 10.51 2.23 17.64
CA GLU A 27 9.78 3.20 18.45
C GLU A 27 10.78 4.06 19.22
N ASP A 28 10.52 5.37 19.29
CA ASP A 28 11.27 6.30 20.14
C ASP A 28 10.31 7.36 20.68
N GLY A 29 10.24 7.52 22.01
CA GLY A 29 9.38 8.52 22.65
C GLY A 29 7.89 8.39 22.29
N GLY A 30 7.39 7.17 22.05
CA GLY A 30 6.01 6.93 21.60
C GLY A 30 5.77 7.18 20.11
N LEU A 31 6.80 7.55 19.35
CA LEU A 31 6.75 7.72 17.90
C LEU A 31 7.11 6.41 17.21
N SER A 32 6.25 5.91 16.33
CA SER A 32 6.51 4.72 15.51
C SER A 32 7.09 5.13 14.16
N TRP A 33 8.24 4.58 13.82
CA TRP A 33 8.93 4.84 12.56
C TRP A 33 9.05 3.57 11.72
N THR A 34 9.01 3.73 10.40
CA THR A 34 9.28 2.67 9.42
C THR A 34 10.42 3.10 8.52
N ASP A 35 11.31 2.17 8.20
CA ASP A 35 12.47 2.36 7.34
C ASP A 35 12.35 1.48 6.10
N SER A 36 12.07 2.07 4.94
CA SER A 36 11.96 1.36 3.67
C SER A 36 12.95 1.91 2.64
N SER A 37 13.07 1.21 1.49
CA SER A 37 13.88 1.70 0.36
C SER A 37 13.44 3.07 -0.15
N GLU A 38 12.17 3.43 0.01
CA GLU A 38 11.62 4.73 -0.43
C GLU A 38 11.86 5.87 0.56
N GLY A 39 12.27 5.56 1.79
CA GLY A 39 12.53 6.55 2.82
C GLY A 39 12.14 6.08 4.21
N CYS A 40 12.23 7.00 5.16
CA CYS A 40 11.80 6.77 6.53
C CYS A 40 10.49 7.51 6.83
N TYR A 41 9.53 6.85 7.46
CA TYR A 41 8.21 7.42 7.73
C TYR A 41 7.82 7.33 9.20
N LEU A 42 7.50 8.47 9.80
CA LEU A 42 6.80 8.58 11.08
C LEU A 42 5.31 8.26 10.87
N MET A 43 4.77 7.30 11.61
CA MET A 43 3.43 6.74 11.39
C MET A 43 2.46 7.19 12.48
N PHE A 44 1.53 8.09 12.11
CA PHE A 44 0.33 8.50 12.87
C PHE A 44 0.57 8.70 14.38
N PRO A 45 1.47 9.61 14.79
CA PRO A 45 1.73 9.86 16.20
C PRO A 45 0.49 10.45 16.88
N GLY A 46 0.22 10.07 18.12
CA GLY A 46 -0.84 10.70 18.92
C GLY A 46 -0.43 12.09 19.43
N GLU A 47 0.83 12.23 19.82
CA GLU A 47 1.45 13.47 20.28
C GLU A 47 2.85 13.59 19.67
N LEU A 48 3.33 14.82 19.50
CA LEU A 48 4.65 15.10 18.94
C LEU A 48 5.55 15.73 20.00
N ASP A 49 6.71 15.10 20.20
CA ASP A 49 7.83 15.66 20.95
C ASP A 49 8.95 16.05 19.99
N ALA A 50 9.35 17.32 20.00
CA ALA A 50 10.34 17.85 19.07
C ALA A 50 11.70 17.14 19.20
N ALA A 51 12.09 16.72 20.42
CA ALA A 51 13.36 16.03 20.63
C ALA A 51 13.33 14.61 20.05
N ALA A 52 12.24 13.86 20.26
CA ALA A 52 12.03 12.54 19.67
C ALA A 52 11.95 12.60 18.14
N VAL A 53 11.28 13.60 17.57
CA VAL A 53 11.24 13.80 16.12
C VAL A 53 12.66 14.03 15.57
N ARG A 54 13.46 14.91 16.18
CA ARG A 54 14.83 15.18 15.74
C ARG A 54 15.71 13.92 15.78
N ARG A 55 15.61 13.11 16.85
CA ARG A 55 16.34 11.83 16.93
C ARG A 55 15.92 10.85 15.84
N GLY A 56 14.63 10.75 15.54
CA GLY A 56 14.14 9.93 14.42
C GLY A 56 14.69 10.38 13.06
N VAL A 57 14.76 11.70 12.83
CA VAL A 57 15.39 12.26 11.61
C VAL A 57 16.90 11.98 11.56
N GLU A 58 17.60 12.09 12.68
CA GLU A 58 19.02 11.76 12.77
C GLU A 58 19.28 10.27 12.48
N GLU A 59 18.44 9.38 13.02
CA GLU A 59 18.51 7.95 12.75
C GLU A 59 18.26 7.64 11.26
N ALA A 60 17.27 8.29 10.63
CA ALA A 60 17.03 8.15 9.20
C ALA A 60 18.25 8.59 8.37
N ARG A 61 18.92 9.69 8.78
CA ARG A 61 20.17 10.14 8.15
C ARG A 61 21.32 9.17 8.36
N ALA A 62 21.47 8.60 9.56
CA ALA A 62 22.50 7.61 9.86
C ALA A 62 22.35 6.34 9.00
N ARG A 63 21.12 5.98 8.64
CA ARG A 63 20.78 4.90 7.70
C ARG A 63 20.88 5.29 6.22
N GLY A 64 21.32 6.51 5.93
CA GLY A 64 21.52 7.00 4.56
C GLY A 64 20.23 7.28 3.80
N ARG A 65 19.09 7.48 4.47
CA ARG A 65 17.82 7.77 3.80
C ARG A 65 17.81 9.20 3.27
N ALA A 66 17.48 9.33 1.98
CA ALA A 66 17.36 10.62 1.31
C ALA A 66 16.04 11.34 1.61
N SER A 67 15.04 10.62 2.10
CA SER A 67 13.69 11.14 2.36
C SER A 67 13.20 10.72 3.74
N VAL A 68 12.56 11.67 4.43
CA VAL A 68 11.86 11.45 5.69
C VAL A 68 10.46 12.06 5.59
N GLY A 69 9.42 11.27 5.85
CA GLY A 69 8.03 11.70 5.82
C GLY A 69 7.33 11.49 7.16
N ALA A 70 6.20 12.16 7.34
CA ALA A 70 5.33 11.98 8.50
C ALA A 70 3.87 11.85 8.05
N TRP A 71 3.22 10.78 8.47
CA TRP A 71 1.78 10.58 8.33
C TRP A 71 1.10 11.09 9.60
N LEU A 72 0.17 12.03 9.45
CA LEU A 72 -0.48 12.69 10.58
C LEU A 72 -1.99 12.48 10.55
N ASN A 73 -2.56 12.34 11.74
CA ASN A 73 -3.98 12.56 11.96
C ASN A 73 -4.28 14.08 11.94
N LEU A 74 -5.51 14.45 11.57
CA LEU A 74 -5.98 15.84 11.59
C LEU A 74 -5.96 16.49 12.99
N GLY A 75 -5.99 15.69 14.07
CA GLY A 75 -5.97 16.17 15.44
C GLY A 75 -4.59 16.52 16.00
N VAL A 76 -3.51 16.26 15.25
CA VAL A 76 -2.13 16.45 15.73
C VAL A 76 -1.62 17.83 15.32
N ASP A 77 -1.04 18.58 16.26
CA ASP A 77 -0.39 19.87 15.97
C ASP A 77 0.90 19.66 15.17
N ALA A 78 0.86 19.99 13.88
CA ALA A 78 1.99 19.85 12.97
C ALA A 78 3.08 20.92 13.15
N SER A 79 2.90 21.93 14.02
CA SER A 79 3.89 22.99 14.24
C SER A 79 5.26 22.43 14.66
N VAL A 80 5.26 21.40 15.51
CA VAL A 80 6.45 20.68 15.99
C VAL A 80 7.26 20.08 14.84
N LEU A 81 6.60 19.58 13.79
CA LEU A 81 7.29 19.05 12.62
C LEU A 81 7.96 20.16 11.80
N GLY A 82 7.32 21.33 11.70
CA GLY A 82 7.92 22.51 11.07
C GLY A 82 9.22 22.94 11.75
N GLU A 83 9.27 22.91 13.08
CA GLU A 83 10.49 23.16 13.87
C GLU A 83 11.60 22.12 13.64
N CYS A 84 11.24 20.95 13.12
CA CYS A 84 12.16 19.88 12.77
C CYS A 84 12.51 19.86 11.27
N GLY A 85 12.08 20.86 10.51
CA GLY A 85 12.39 21.02 9.09
C GLY A 85 11.49 20.24 8.13
N PHE A 86 10.36 19.70 8.61
CA PHE A 86 9.36 19.13 7.72
C PHE A 86 8.54 20.22 7.05
N GLU A 87 8.17 19.98 5.80
CA GLU A 87 7.23 20.82 5.06
C GLU A 87 5.90 20.08 4.89
N ARG A 88 4.81 20.84 4.74
CA ARG A 88 3.49 20.24 4.55
C ARG A 88 3.42 19.53 3.19
N GLY A 89 3.29 18.21 3.24
CA GLY A 89 3.03 17.38 2.07
C GLY A 89 1.59 17.43 1.59
N TRP A 90 1.28 16.54 0.65
CA TRP A 90 -0.07 16.32 0.13
C TRP A 90 -1.03 15.86 1.24
N THR A 91 -2.31 16.22 1.10
CA THR A 91 -3.36 15.81 2.05
C THR A 91 -4.14 14.65 1.46
N ILE A 92 -4.12 13.51 2.17
CA ILE A 92 -4.85 12.32 1.72
C ILE A 92 -6.33 12.42 2.03
N ARG A 93 -7.13 11.74 1.22
CA ARG A 93 -8.53 11.42 1.54
C ARG A 93 -8.66 9.91 1.70
N TRP A 94 -9.16 9.49 2.86
CA TRP A 94 -9.57 8.11 3.07
C TRP A 94 -10.87 7.83 2.32
N MET A 95 -10.86 6.78 1.51
CA MET A 95 -12.07 6.19 0.96
C MET A 95 -12.22 4.79 1.53
N ALA A 96 -13.47 4.38 1.79
CA ALA A 96 -13.74 3.03 2.22
C ALA A 96 -15.11 2.54 1.76
N ALA A 97 -15.20 1.23 1.63
CA ALA A 97 -16.41 0.54 1.23
C ALA A 97 -16.49 -0.85 1.86
N SER A 98 -17.71 -1.39 1.90
CA SER A 98 -17.91 -2.83 2.07
C SER A 98 -17.37 -3.58 0.86
N LEU A 99 -16.67 -4.69 1.08
CA LEU A 99 -16.20 -5.55 0.00
C LEU A 99 -17.36 -6.16 -0.81
N ALA A 100 -18.53 -6.37 -0.18
CA ALA A 100 -19.74 -6.79 -0.89
C ALA A 100 -20.20 -5.75 -1.92
N ALA A 101 -20.18 -4.47 -1.56
CA ALA A 101 -20.55 -3.38 -2.47
C ALA A 101 -19.59 -3.26 -3.66
N VAL A 102 -18.29 -3.51 -3.45
CA VAL A 102 -17.29 -3.53 -4.52
C VAL A 102 -17.55 -4.68 -5.51
N ALA A 103 -17.98 -5.83 -5.01
CA ALA A 103 -18.34 -6.99 -5.84
C ALA A 103 -19.63 -6.74 -6.66
N GLU A 104 -20.65 -6.13 -6.04
CA GLU A 104 -21.95 -5.84 -6.67
C GLU A 104 -21.89 -4.73 -7.73
N GLY A 105 -20.95 -3.79 -7.63
CA GLY A 105 -20.70 -2.77 -8.66
C GLY A 105 -20.19 -3.33 -10.00
N GLY A 106 -20.13 -4.67 -10.12
CA GLY A 106 -19.88 -5.47 -11.30
C GLY A 106 -21.05 -5.50 -12.28
N ASP A 107 -20.75 -5.15 -13.53
CA ASP A 107 -21.56 -5.40 -14.71
C ASP A 107 -21.68 -6.92 -14.98
N GLY A 108 -22.42 -7.62 -14.10
CA GLY A 108 -23.12 -8.91 -14.30
C GLY A 108 -22.34 -10.15 -14.78
N GLY A 109 -21.09 -10.02 -15.21
CA GLY A 109 -20.26 -11.09 -15.70
C GLY A 109 -19.47 -11.70 -14.56
N GLY A 110 -19.94 -12.82 -14.01
CA GLY A 110 -19.24 -13.59 -12.96
C GLY A 110 -17.88 -14.18 -13.35
N GLY A 111 -17.29 -13.74 -14.47
CA GLY A 111 -15.93 -14.07 -14.89
C GLY A 111 -14.98 -12.92 -14.58
N GLY A 112 -13.87 -13.21 -13.90
CA GLY A 112 -12.80 -12.22 -13.71
C GLY A 112 -12.31 -11.67 -15.05
N ASP A 113 -11.83 -10.43 -15.05
CA ASP A 113 -11.19 -9.84 -16.23
C ASP A 113 -9.92 -10.62 -16.54
N GLY A 114 -9.93 -11.45 -17.60
CA GLY A 114 -8.81 -12.33 -17.96
C GLY A 114 -7.51 -11.59 -18.30
N ARG A 115 -7.51 -10.26 -18.30
CA ARG A 115 -6.33 -9.40 -18.41
C ARG A 115 -5.65 -9.12 -17.06
N ILE A 116 -6.28 -9.50 -15.94
CA ILE A 116 -5.82 -9.24 -14.58
C ILE A 116 -5.45 -10.56 -13.91
N GLU A 117 -4.25 -10.62 -13.35
CA GLU A 117 -3.69 -11.84 -12.76
C GLU A 117 -3.22 -11.56 -11.34
N LEU A 118 -3.65 -12.40 -10.38
CA LEU A 118 -2.99 -12.46 -9.08
C LEU A 118 -1.67 -13.21 -9.24
N GLN A 119 -0.58 -12.61 -8.76
CA GLN A 119 0.75 -13.15 -8.93
C GLN A 119 1.51 -13.09 -7.61
N SER A 120 2.31 -14.12 -7.36
CA SER A 120 3.25 -14.18 -6.23
C SER A 120 4.70 -14.03 -6.67
N ASP A 121 4.96 -14.01 -7.97
CA ASP A 121 6.25 -13.67 -8.60
C ASP A 121 6.01 -13.18 -10.04
N THR A 122 6.93 -12.39 -10.61
CA THR A 122 6.80 -11.87 -11.98
C THR A 122 8.16 -11.53 -12.60
N PHE A 123 8.22 -11.54 -13.93
CA PHE A 123 9.33 -11.02 -14.74
C PHE A 123 9.01 -9.66 -15.38
N ASP A 124 7.88 -9.05 -15.03
CA ASP A 124 7.44 -7.77 -15.61
C ASP A 124 8.35 -6.60 -15.24
N TYR A 125 9.05 -6.70 -14.12
CA TYR A 125 10.00 -5.71 -13.63
C TYR A 125 11.41 -6.01 -14.12
N SER A 126 12.03 -5.03 -14.78
CA SER A 126 13.40 -5.11 -15.30
C SER A 126 14.07 -3.74 -15.25
N GLY A 127 15.39 -3.72 -15.45
CA GLY A 127 16.18 -2.47 -15.43
C GLY A 127 16.08 -1.75 -14.09
N GLU A 128 15.84 -0.44 -14.12
CA GLU A 128 15.73 0.42 -12.93
C GLU A 128 14.57 0.06 -11.99
N HIS A 129 13.63 -0.79 -12.41
CA HIS A 129 12.51 -1.23 -11.61
C HIS A 129 12.65 -2.67 -11.11
N ALA A 130 13.77 -3.35 -11.40
CA ALA A 130 13.97 -4.76 -11.04
C ALA A 130 13.74 -5.02 -9.54
N ASP A 131 14.20 -4.11 -8.68
CA ASP A 131 14.10 -4.21 -7.22
C ASP A 131 12.65 -4.21 -6.72
N TYR A 132 11.70 -3.69 -7.51
CA TYR A 132 10.28 -3.75 -7.14
C TYR A 132 9.80 -5.21 -7.06
N ARG A 133 10.43 -6.13 -7.81
CA ARG A 133 10.11 -7.56 -7.74
C ARG A 133 10.29 -8.13 -6.33
N ASP A 134 11.22 -7.58 -5.55
CA ASP A 134 11.49 -8.08 -4.19
C ASP A 134 10.29 -7.89 -3.27
N LEU A 135 9.46 -6.86 -3.52
CA LEU A 135 8.21 -6.66 -2.79
C LEU A 135 7.22 -7.82 -2.95
N LEU A 136 7.31 -8.62 -4.03
CA LEU A 136 6.47 -9.81 -4.20
C LEU A 136 6.71 -10.89 -3.14
N ALA A 137 7.79 -10.82 -2.36
CA ALA A 137 7.93 -11.67 -1.17
C ALA A 137 6.79 -11.45 -0.15
N LEU A 138 6.13 -10.29 -0.11
CA LEU A 138 4.92 -10.09 0.70
C LEU A 138 3.78 -11.02 0.28
N ALA A 139 3.60 -11.24 -1.02
CA ALA A 139 2.54 -12.11 -1.54
C ALA A 139 2.81 -13.61 -1.27
N ARG A 140 4.01 -13.95 -0.79
CA ARG A 140 4.46 -15.31 -0.45
C ARG A 140 4.58 -15.56 1.06
N ARG A 141 4.27 -14.57 1.90
CA ARG A 141 4.30 -14.74 3.37
C ARG A 141 3.27 -15.78 3.83
N GLU A 142 3.58 -16.45 4.92
CA GLU A 142 2.69 -17.39 5.59
C GLU A 142 2.44 -16.95 7.05
N PRO A 143 1.17 -16.76 7.48
CA PRO A 143 -0.03 -16.78 6.64
C PRO A 143 -0.02 -15.65 5.58
N GLN A 144 -0.70 -15.87 4.46
CA GLN A 144 -0.77 -14.88 3.39
C GLN A 144 -1.58 -13.64 3.83
N VAL A 145 -0.91 -12.48 3.84
CA VAL A 145 -1.47 -11.19 4.27
C VAL A 145 -1.53 -10.15 3.16
N ALA A 146 -0.94 -10.42 1.99
CA ALA A 146 -0.88 -9.50 0.86
C ALA A 146 -1.15 -10.21 -0.46
N TRP A 147 -1.77 -9.49 -1.40
CA TRP A 147 -2.04 -9.98 -2.75
C TRP A 147 -1.69 -8.93 -3.78
N TYR A 148 -0.88 -9.34 -4.75
CA TYR A 148 -0.48 -8.50 -5.87
C TYR A 148 -1.28 -8.87 -7.11
N ALA A 149 -1.88 -7.88 -7.76
CA ALA A 149 -2.53 -8.03 -9.05
C ALA A 149 -1.75 -7.27 -10.14
N ALA A 150 -1.46 -7.95 -11.24
CA ALA A 150 -0.90 -7.37 -12.46
C ALA A 150 -2.00 -7.23 -13.51
N ALA A 151 -2.01 -6.09 -14.22
CA ALA A 151 -2.88 -5.88 -15.38
C ALA A 151 -2.07 -5.99 -16.67
N TYR A 152 -2.67 -6.56 -17.71
CA TYR A 152 -2.08 -6.67 -19.04
C TYR A 152 -3.00 -6.11 -20.13
N THR A 153 -2.45 -5.85 -21.32
CA THR A 153 -3.24 -5.35 -22.45
C THR A 153 -4.25 -6.35 -23.01
N GLN A 154 -4.05 -7.64 -22.75
CA GLN A 154 -4.90 -8.74 -23.21
C GLN A 154 -4.67 -10.00 -22.34
N PRO A 155 -5.58 -10.99 -22.39
CA PRO A 155 -5.42 -12.23 -21.62
C PRO A 155 -4.21 -13.07 -22.04
N ALA A 156 -3.73 -13.90 -21.13
CA ALA A 156 -2.60 -14.82 -21.38
C ALA A 156 -2.84 -15.78 -22.56
N ALA A 157 -4.09 -16.18 -22.82
CA ALA A 157 -4.47 -17.08 -23.92
C ALA A 157 -4.50 -16.40 -25.31
N SER A 158 -4.12 -15.13 -25.42
CA SER A 158 -4.11 -14.41 -26.70
C SER A 158 -2.88 -14.75 -27.54
N ASP A 159 -3.05 -14.88 -28.86
CA ASP A 159 -1.96 -15.11 -29.82
C ASP A 159 -0.99 -13.91 -29.98
N ARG A 160 -1.31 -12.76 -29.38
CA ARG A 160 -0.48 -11.55 -29.44
C ARG A 160 0.41 -11.46 -28.18
N PRO A 161 1.54 -10.72 -28.23
CA PRO A 161 2.31 -10.44 -27.03
C PRO A 161 1.54 -9.51 -26.10
N ARG A 162 1.33 -9.94 -24.85
CA ARG A 162 0.73 -9.09 -23.80
C ARG A 162 1.75 -8.07 -23.32
N ARG A 163 1.29 -6.87 -22.99
CA ARG A 163 2.12 -5.84 -22.34
C ARG A 163 1.63 -5.63 -20.94
N PHE A 164 2.54 -5.54 -19.98
CA PHE A 164 2.24 -5.08 -18.64
C PHE A 164 1.58 -3.70 -18.73
N ALA A 165 0.37 -3.58 -18.18
CA ALA A 165 -0.49 -2.41 -18.25
C ALA A 165 -0.82 -1.70 -16.91
N GLY A 166 -0.66 -2.36 -15.76
CA GLY A 166 -0.77 -1.74 -14.44
C GLY A 166 -0.59 -2.73 -13.30
N ARG A 167 -0.79 -2.26 -12.07
CA ARG A 167 -0.72 -3.07 -10.86
C ARG A 167 -1.63 -2.56 -9.73
N ALA A 168 -1.85 -3.41 -8.74
CA ALA A 168 -2.43 -3.04 -7.46
C ALA A 168 -2.01 -4.06 -6.38
N TRP A 169 -2.01 -3.61 -5.14
CA TRP A 169 -1.86 -4.46 -3.96
C TRP A 169 -3.13 -4.41 -3.11
N SER A 170 -3.48 -5.53 -2.48
CA SER A 170 -4.25 -5.53 -1.24
C SER A 170 -3.42 -6.09 -0.09
N TYR A 171 -3.72 -5.61 1.11
CA TYR A 171 -3.11 -6.06 2.36
C TYR A 171 -4.17 -6.19 3.44
N TYR A 172 -4.12 -7.28 4.19
CA TYR A 172 -5.02 -7.58 5.29
C TYR A 172 -4.24 -8.16 6.46
N ASP A 173 -4.20 -7.41 7.57
CA ASP A 173 -3.44 -7.77 8.77
C ASP A 173 -4.21 -8.67 9.76
N GLY A 174 -5.42 -9.12 9.39
CA GLY A 174 -6.30 -9.85 10.31
C GLY A 174 -6.83 -9.01 11.48
N GLY A 175 -6.65 -7.68 11.42
CA GLY A 175 -7.00 -6.78 12.50
C GLY A 175 -8.51 -6.67 12.76
N PRO A 176 -8.90 -5.99 13.85
CA PRO A 176 -10.31 -5.85 14.22
C PRO A 176 -11.10 -5.17 13.10
N HIS A 177 -12.39 -5.53 13.03
CA HIS A 177 -13.36 -5.07 12.03
C HIS A 177 -13.09 -5.54 10.58
N GLY A 178 -12.07 -6.37 10.34
CA GLY A 178 -11.85 -7.04 9.06
C GLY A 178 -11.61 -6.06 7.89
N ILE A 179 -10.71 -5.10 8.09
CA ILE A 179 -10.43 -4.04 7.11
C ILE A 179 -9.14 -4.37 6.35
N ALA A 180 -9.24 -4.46 5.02
CA ALA A 180 -8.09 -4.54 4.14
C ALA A 180 -7.76 -3.16 3.54
N GLY A 181 -6.51 -2.93 3.16
CA GLY A 181 -6.09 -1.75 2.41
C GLY A 181 -5.82 -2.10 0.94
N VAL A 182 -6.10 -1.17 0.03
CA VAL A 182 -5.63 -1.21 -1.37
C VAL A 182 -4.52 -0.18 -1.54
N PHE A 183 -3.36 -0.65 -1.99
CA PHE A 183 -2.13 0.13 -2.08
C PHE A 183 -1.53 0.08 -3.49
N ASP A 184 -0.76 1.10 -3.84
CA ASP A 184 0.02 1.21 -5.08
C ASP A 184 -0.76 0.77 -6.34
N MET A 185 -2.01 1.22 -6.41
CA MET A 185 -2.89 0.95 -7.54
C MET A 185 -2.60 1.95 -8.66
N ALA A 186 -2.10 1.46 -9.79
CA ALA A 186 -1.80 2.29 -10.95
C ALA A 186 -2.07 1.56 -12.26
N VAL A 187 -2.58 2.31 -13.24
CA VAL A 187 -2.60 1.91 -14.66
C VAL A 187 -1.73 2.89 -15.42
N TRP A 188 -0.75 2.40 -16.19
CA TRP A 188 0.18 3.29 -16.90
C TRP A 188 -0.59 4.16 -17.90
N PRO A 189 -0.16 5.43 -18.11
CA PRO A 189 -0.90 6.40 -18.90
C PRO A 189 -1.43 5.88 -20.25
N PRO A 190 -0.66 5.12 -21.06
CA PRO A 190 -1.12 4.62 -22.35
C PRO A 190 -2.27 3.60 -22.29
N PHE A 191 -2.56 3.01 -21.12
CA PHE A 191 -3.54 1.94 -20.95
C PHE A 191 -4.76 2.33 -20.10
N ARG A 192 -4.80 3.58 -19.63
CA ARG A 192 -5.90 4.11 -18.83
C ARG A 192 -7.21 4.13 -19.62
N ARG A 193 -8.33 4.21 -18.89
CA ARG A 193 -9.71 4.28 -19.45
C ARG A 193 -10.14 3.05 -20.27
N ARG A 194 -9.58 1.87 -19.95
CA ARG A 194 -9.89 0.58 -20.62
C ARG A 194 -10.49 -0.48 -19.67
N GLY A 195 -10.98 -0.07 -18.51
CA GLY A 195 -11.51 -0.95 -17.45
C GLY A 195 -10.44 -1.62 -16.56
N LEU A 196 -9.15 -1.50 -16.88
CA LEU A 196 -8.09 -2.19 -16.15
C LEU A 196 -7.99 -1.79 -14.67
N GLY A 197 -8.20 -0.51 -14.34
CA GLY A 197 -8.19 -0.06 -12.94
C GLY A 197 -9.33 -0.68 -12.12
N THR A 198 -10.53 -0.77 -12.71
CA THR A 198 -11.67 -1.46 -12.10
C THR A 198 -11.39 -2.96 -11.94
N GLY A 199 -10.78 -3.59 -12.97
CA GLY A 199 -10.38 -4.99 -12.90
C GLY A 199 -9.37 -5.26 -11.79
N LEU A 200 -8.32 -4.43 -11.68
CA LEU A 200 -7.34 -4.49 -10.59
C LEU A 200 -8.00 -4.39 -9.22
N LEU A 201 -8.80 -3.34 -9.00
CA LEU A 201 -9.49 -3.10 -7.74
C LEU A 201 -10.37 -4.29 -7.34
N ARG A 202 -11.20 -4.80 -8.25
CA ARG A 202 -12.07 -5.95 -7.98
C ARG A 202 -11.26 -7.20 -7.63
N THR A 203 -10.18 -7.47 -8.36
CA THR A 203 -9.34 -8.65 -8.13
C THR A 203 -8.65 -8.63 -6.76
N VAL A 204 -8.03 -7.51 -6.38
CA VAL A 204 -7.35 -7.42 -5.06
C VAL A 204 -8.34 -7.40 -3.90
N CYS A 205 -9.51 -6.78 -4.08
CA CYS A 205 -10.61 -6.80 -3.10
C CYS A 205 -11.17 -8.22 -2.92
N ALA A 206 -11.39 -8.97 -4.00
CA ALA A 206 -11.86 -10.34 -3.93
C ALA A 206 -10.86 -11.26 -3.22
N ALA A 207 -9.56 -11.03 -3.40
CA ALA A 207 -8.52 -11.76 -2.68
C ALA A 207 -8.57 -11.49 -1.17
N ALA A 208 -8.66 -10.21 -0.78
CA ALA A 208 -8.78 -9.82 0.63
C ALA A 208 -10.07 -10.37 1.27
N GLN A 209 -11.19 -10.37 0.53
CA GLN A 209 -12.46 -10.92 1.01
C GLN A 209 -12.36 -12.43 1.29
N LYS A 210 -11.70 -13.19 0.40
CA LYS A 210 -11.45 -14.63 0.60
C LYS A 210 -10.58 -14.90 1.83
N ALA A 211 -9.71 -13.96 2.19
CA ALA A 211 -8.90 -14.03 3.40
C ALA A 211 -9.65 -13.60 4.68
N GLY A 212 -10.92 -13.19 4.57
CA GLY A 212 -11.78 -12.86 5.70
C GLY A 212 -12.00 -11.37 5.95
N ALA A 213 -11.48 -10.48 5.09
CA ALA A 213 -11.83 -9.07 5.16
C ALA A 213 -13.30 -8.83 4.79
N SER A 214 -13.94 -7.86 5.42
CA SER A 214 -15.32 -7.43 5.15
C SER A 214 -15.41 -6.00 4.61
N GLN A 215 -14.39 -5.18 4.86
CA GLN A 215 -14.28 -3.80 4.44
C GLN A 215 -12.95 -3.58 3.72
N VAL A 216 -12.90 -2.56 2.88
CA VAL A 216 -11.68 -2.12 2.22
C VAL A 216 -11.51 -0.61 2.36
N MET A 217 -10.27 -0.17 2.52
CA MET A 217 -9.87 1.23 2.51
C MET A 217 -8.82 1.51 1.43
N LEU A 218 -8.72 2.77 1.02
CA LEU A 218 -7.60 3.29 0.25
C LEU A 218 -7.37 4.76 0.60
N ASN A 219 -6.14 5.23 0.39
CA ASN A 219 -5.79 6.64 0.40
C ASN A 219 -5.68 7.17 -1.04
N ALA A 220 -6.20 8.36 -1.29
CA ALA A 220 -6.16 9.06 -2.58
C ALA A 220 -5.84 10.54 -2.41
#